data_AF-A0A929K2J5-F1
#
_entry.id   AF-A0A929K2J5-F1
#
_cell.length_a   1.000
_cell.length_b   1.000
_cell.length_c   1.000
_cell.angle_alpha   90.00
_cell.angle_beta   90.00
_cell.angle_gamma   90.00
#
_symmetry.space_group_name_H-M   'P 1'
#
loop_
_entity.id
_entity.type
_entity.pdbx_description
1 polymer ?
#
loop_
_entity_poly.entity_id
_entity_poly.type
_entity_poly.pdbx_seq_one_letter_code
_entity_poly.pdbx_strand_id
1 'polypeptide(L)'
;ECDKEILRKFLEDELDLSWVQDAEITKLDDNKTLRIRKDEDSVEITINENREKATLKICDGRTLNLKVKKAGGELKIYTATKDQVMNKIENLVENREDADGSRELYEVRGVGQTFRAIKHHLGRLEVCWLLCTGDVEEGKELVEHFIKEFGHETVKVESCHLESPNDIESVYKVIDGIYKKELEKYNLREKEVITDVTGGTTIMSSAMILA
;
A
#
# COMPACT_ATOMS: atom_id res chain seq x y z
N GLU A 1 -20.00 18.84 1.91
CA GLU A 1 -18.59 19.22 2.21
C GLU A 1 -17.69 18.01 2.49
N CYS A 2 -18.14 17.01 3.25
CA CYS A 2 -17.36 15.81 3.65
C CYS A 2 -16.62 15.05 2.52
N ASP A 3 -17.26 14.76 1.37
CA ASP A 3 -16.67 13.84 0.37
C ASP A 3 -15.44 14.42 -0.36
N LYS A 4 -15.37 15.75 -0.53
CA LYS A 4 -14.23 16.41 -1.18
C LYS A 4 -13.00 16.43 -0.27
N GLU A 5 -13.21 16.66 1.02
CA GLU A 5 -12.14 16.63 2.03
C GLU A 5 -11.60 15.22 2.22
N ILE A 6 -12.48 14.21 2.27
CA ILE A 6 -12.08 12.79 2.33
C ILE A 6 -11.26 12.42 1.09
N LEU A 7 -11.70 12.82 -0.11
CA LEU A 7 -10.94 12.58 -1.33
C LEU A 7 -9.57 13.26 -1.27
N ARG A 8 -9.49 14.51 -0.81
CA ARG A 8 -8.22 15.24 -0.70
C ARG A 8 -7.27 14.57 0.28
N LYS A 9 -7.74 14.18 1.47
CA LYS A 9 -6.93 13.41 2.44
C LYS A 9 -6.43 12.12 1.84
N PHE A 10 -7.29 11.35 1.18
CA PHE A 10 -6.86 10.14 0.49
C PHE A 10 -5.77 10.43 -0.56
N LEU A 11 -5.92 11.47 -1.38
CA LEU A 11 -4.90 11.82 -2.38
C LEU A 11 -3.58 12.32 -1.74
N GLU A 12 -3.66 13.03 -0.62
CA GLU A 12 -2.48 13.49 0.11
C GLU A 12 -1.79 12.34 0.85
N ASP A 13 -2.49 11.68 1.76
CA ASP A 13 -1.94 10.68 2.68
C ASP A 13 -1.49 9.40 1.94
N GLU A 14 -2.28 8.93 0.96
CA GLU A 14 -2.05 7.63 0.29
C GLU A 14 -1.28 7.72 -1.02
N LEU A 15 -1.13 8.92 -1.59
CA LEU A 15 -0.47 9.11 -2.89
C LEU A 15 0.64 10.17 -2.84
N ASP A 16 0.85 10.78 -1.68
CA ASP A 16 1.83 11.84 -1.44
C ASP A 16 1.62 13.03 -2.40
N LEU A 17 0.36 13.40 -2.60
CA LEU A 17 -0.04 14.50 -3.49
C LEU A 17 -0.42 15.74 -2.66
N SER A 18 0.52 16.27 -1.86
CA SER A 18 0.29 17.43 -0.98
C SER A 18 -0.35 18.65 -1.67
N TRP A 19 -0.12 18.82 -2.99
CA TRP A 19 -0.70 19.90 -3.78
C TRP A 19 -2.24 19.84 -3.91
N VAL A 20 -2.88 18.70 -3.63
CA VAL A 20 -4.34 18.53 -3.80
C VAL A 20 -5.19 19.33 -2.81
N GLN A 21 -4.61 19.80 -1.70
CA GLN A 21 -5.29 20.61 -0.70
C GLN A 21 -5.75 21.97 -1.23
N ASP A 22 -5.08 22.53 -2.24
CA ASP A 22 -5.49 23.77 -2.90
C ASP A 22 -6.00 23.56 -4.32
N ALA A 23 -6.11 22.31 -4.76
CA ALA A 23 -6.44 22.00 -6.15
C ALA A 23 -7.92 22.19 -6.46
N GLU A 24 -8.21 22.66 -7.67
CA GLU A 24 -9.58 22.73 -8.18
C GLU A 24 -10.10 21.32 -8.48
N ILE A 25 -11.34 21.03 -8.05
CA ILE A 25 -12.02 19.76 -8.31
C ILE A 25 -13.20 20.01 -9.23
N THR A 26 -13.11 19.49 -10.46
CA THR A 26 -14.11 19.70 -11.52
C THR A 26 -14.60 18.35 -12.04
N LYS A 27 -15.90 18.22 -12.27
CA LYS A 27 -16.47 17.06 -12.98
C LYS A 27 -16.50 17.36 -14.47
N LEU A 28 -16.02 16.45 -15.31
CA LEU A 28 -16.04 16.63 -16.77
C LEU A 28 -17.44 16.29 -17.34
N ASP A 29 -17.73 16.82 -18.53
CA ASP A 29 -19.03 16.67 -19.20
C ASP A 29 -19.37 15.21 -19.57
N ASP A 30 -18.38 14.32 -19.56
CA ASP A 30 -18.56 12.89 -19.78
C ASP A 30 -19.34 12.19 -18.66
N ASN A 31 -19.62 12.89 -17.56
CA ASN A 31 -20.29 12.38 -16.34
C ASN A 31 -19.60 11.17 -15.68
N LYS A 32 -18.42 10.79 -16.13
CA LYS A 32 -17.64 9.62 -15.69
C LYS A 32 -16.32 10.01 -15.03
N THR A 33 -15.81 11.20 -15.34
CA THR A 33 -14.47 11.65 -14.93
C THR A 33 -14.55 12.83 -13.98
N LEU A 34 -13.83 12.70 -12.87
CA LEU A 34 -13.51 13.79 -11.96
C LEU A 34 -12.05 14.19 -12.21
N ARG A 35 -11.80 15.48 -12.40
CA ARG A 35 -10.45 16.05 -12.56
C ARG A 35 -10.12 16.90 -11.34
N ILE A 36 -8.97 16.64 -10.73
CA ILE A 36 -8.34 17.47 -9.70
C ILE A 36 -7.11 18.11 -10.32
N ARG A 37 -6.95 19.43 -10.25
CA ARG A 37 -5.84 20.14 -10.89
C ARG A 37 -5.33 21.31 -10.07
N LYS A 38 -4.00 21.48 -10.03
CA LYS A 38 -3.32 22.69 -9.58
C LYS A 38 -2.15 22.95 -10.52
N ASP A 39 -2.17 24.09 -11.21
CA ASP A 39 -1.13 24.46 -12.19
C ASP A 39 -0.90 23.37 -13.26
N GLU A 40 0.29 22.74 -13.25
CA GLU A 40 0.68 21.64 -14.14
C GLU A 40 0.32 20.25 -13.58
N ASP A 41 0.07 20.16 -12.27
CA ASP A 41 -0.28 18.91 -11.59
C ASP A 41 -1.75 18.58 -11.80
N SER A 42 -2.03 17.31 -12.13
CA SER A 42 -3.39 16.83 -12.29
C SER A 42 -3.58 15.37 -11.94
N VAL A 43 -4.78 15.06 -11.43
CA VAL A 43 -5.31 13.72 -11.19
C VAL A 43 -6.65 13.59 -11.88
N GLU A 44 -6.85 12.51 -12.61
CA GLU A 44 -8.13 12.15 -13.22
C GLU A 44 -8.63 10.85 -12.63
N ILE A 45 -9.87 10.84 -12.12
CA ILE A 45 -10.55 9.65 -11.62
C ILE A 45 -11.70 9.35 -12.56
N THR A 46 -11.59 8.26 -13.31
CA THR A 46 -12.58 7.84 -14.30
C THR A 46 -13.25 6.55 -13.87
N ILE A 47 -14.58 6.55 -13.74
CA ILE A 47 -15.36 5.35 -13.43
C ILE A 47 -15.52 4.51 -14.70
N ASN A 48 -15.30 3.20 -14.59
CA ASN A 48 -15.46 2.28 -15.71
C ASN A 48 -16.94 2.07 -16.08
N GLU A 49 -17.21 1.50 -17.26
CA GLU A 49 -18.58 1.40 -17.79
C GLU A 49 -19.52 0.58 -16.91
N ASN A 50 -19.01 -0.50 -16.30
CA ASN A 50 -19.80 -1.36 -15.42
C ASN A 50 -19.92 -0.79 -13.99
N ARG A 51 -19.29 0.35 -13.68
CA ARG A 51 -19.31 1.05 -12.38
C ARG A 51 -18.82 0.23 -11.19
N GLU A 52 -17.99 -0.78 -11.44
CA GLU A 52 -17.37 -1.61 -10.41
C GLU A 52 -15.98 -1.10 -10.01
N LYS A 53 -15.34 -0.33 -10.90
CA LYS A 53 -13.98 0.19 -10.69
C LYS A 53 -13.90 1.65 -11.12
N ALA A 54 -12.96 2.37 -10.53
CA ALA A 54 -12.51 3.65 -11.04
C ALA A 54 -11.00 3.58 -11.27
N THR A 55 -10.53 4.26 -12.30
CA THR A 55 -9.10 4.41 -12.58
C THR A 55 -8.70 5.82 -12.20
N LEU A 56 -7.73 5.94 -11.29
CA LEU A 56 -7.08 7.18 -10.92
C LEU A 56 -5.78 7.28 -11.70
N LYS A 57 -5.60 8.35 -12.48
CA LYS A 57 -4.41 8.62 -13.28
C LYS A 57 -3.79 9.94 -12.84
N ILE A 58 -2.50 9.91 -12.52
CA ILE A 58 -1.70 11.07 -12.11
C ILE A 58 -0.91 11.55 -13.34
N CYS A 59 -0.67 12.85 -13.45
CA CYS A 59 0.05 13.46 -14.58
C CYS A 59 1.46 12.89 -14.78
N ASP A 60 2.11 12.42 -13.71
CA ASP A 60 3.41 11.73 -13.73
C ASP A 60 3.38 10.32 -14.37
N GLY A 61 2.19 9.85 -14.78
CA GLY A 61 1.97 8.55 -15.43
C GLY A 61 1.55 7.44 -14.47
N ARG A 62 1.62 7.63 -13.14
CA ARG A 62 1.11 6.64 -12.18
C ARG A 62 -0.39 6.45 -12.39
N THR A 63 -0.82 5.19 -12.37
CA THR A 63 -2.22 4.80 -12.53
C THR A 63 -2.62 3.80 -11.45
N LEU A 64 -3.77 4.02 -10.82
CA LEU A 64 -4.30 3.19 -9.74
C LEU A 64 -5.73 2.75 -10.07
N ASN A 65 -6.05 1.49 -9.77
CA ASN A 65 -7.42 0.98 -9.82
C ASN A 65 -8.06 1.03 -8.43
N LEU A 66 -9.20 1.69 -8.34
CA LEU A 66 -10.02 1.88 -7.14
C LEU A 66 -11.27 0.99 -7.23
N LYS A 67 -11.63 0.30 -6.14
CA LYS A 67 -12.87 -0.49 -6.07
C LYS A 67 -14.04 0.46 -5.77
N VAL A 68 -15.08 0.38 -6.60
CA VAL A 68 -16.29 1.21 -6.44
C VAL A 68 -17.43 0.30 -6.01
N LYS A 69 -18.20 0.70 -4.99
CA LYS A 69 -19.43 0.01 -4.60
C LYS A 69 -20.59 1.00 -4.56
N LYS A 70 -21.78 0.53 -4.93
CA LYS A 70 -23.03 1.29 -4.83
C LYS A 70 -23.63 1.11 -3.44
N ALA A 71 -23.82 2.19 -2.70
CA ALA A 71 -24.45 2.18 -1.38
C ALA A 71 -25.47 3.31 -1.29
N GLY A 72 -26.74 3.00 -0.96
CA GLY A 72 -27.80 4.02 -0.84
C GLY A 72 -28.15 4.75 -2.14
N GLY A 73 -27.79 4.23 -3.31
CA GLY A 73 -28.01 4.87 -4.61
C GLY A 73 -26.81 5.67 -5.13
N GLU A 74 -25.81 5.94 -4.28
CA GLU A 74 -24.58 6.67 -4.63
C GLU A 74 -23.40 5.70 -4.84
N LEU A 75 -22.46 6.10 -5.69
CA LEU A 75 -21.20 5.37 -5.90
C LEU A 75 -20.17 5.88 -4.89
N LYS A 76 -19.61 4.98 -4.08
CA LYS A 76 -18.55 5.29 -3.13
C LYS A 76 -17.28 4.53 -3.50
N ILE A 77 -16.15 5.22 -3.41
CA ILE A 77 -14.81 4.64 -3.51
C ILE A 77 -14.47 4.11 -2.12
N TYR A 78 -14.10 2.84 -2.04
CA TYR A 78 -13.71 2.22 -0.78
C TYR A 78 -12.22 1.90 -0.81
N THR A 79 -11.45 2.54 0.07
CA THR A 79 -10.22 1.97 0.61
C THR A 79 -10.60 1.02 1.75
N ALA A 80 -9.90 -0.10 1.88
CA ALA A 80 -10.11 -0.96 3.03
C ALA A 80 -9.56 -0.24 4.27
N THR A 81 -10.38 -0.01 5.28
CA THR A 81 -9.90 0.54 6.56
C THR A 81 -9.05 -0.51 7.28
N LYS A 82 -8.16 -0.09 8.18
CA LYS A 82 -7.42 -0.99 9.07
C LYS A 82 -8.31 -2.09 9.66
N ASP A 83 -9.44 -1.71 10.27
CA ASP A 83 -10.40 -2.67 10.86
C ASP A 83 -10.94 -3.67 9.84
N GLN A 84 -11.23 -3.25 8.60
CA GLN A 84 -11.69 -4.16 7.56
C GLN A 84 -10.59 -5.14 7.13
N VAL A 85 -9.34 -4.70 7.12
CA VAL A 85 -8.19 -5.57 6.84
C VAL A 85 -7.98 -6.56 7.98
N MET A 86 -8.02 -6.12 9.25
CA MET A 86 -7.95 -6.98 10.43
C MET A 86 -9.02 -8.08 10.38
N ASN A 87 -10.29 -7.71 10.20
CA ASN A 87 -11.39 -8.67 10.07
C ASN A 87 -11.16 -9.64 8.90
N LYS A 88 -10.58 -9.20 7.78
CA LYS A 88 -10.26 -10.09 6.64
C LYS A 88 -9.17 -11.10 7.01
N ILE A 89 -8.19 -10.71 7.80
CA ILE A 89 -7.12 -11.59 8.29
C ILE A 89 -7.74 -12.68 9.18
N GLU A 90 -8.53 -12.28 10.17
CA GLU A 90 -9.21 -13.19 11.11
C GLU A 90 -10.09 -14.21 10.36
N ASN A 91 -10.94 -13.75 9.45
CA ASN A 91 -11.79 -14.62 8.62
C ASN A 91 -10.98 -15.63 7.79
N LEU A 92 -9.78 -15.25 7.32
CA LEU A 92 -8.89 -16.15 6.57
C LEU A 92 -8.34 -17.28 7.43
N VAL A 93 -8.06 -16.98 8.69
CA VAL A 93 -7.48 -17.93 9.65
C VAL A 93 -8.52 -18.97 10.06
N GLU A 94 -9.78 -18.54 10.20
CA GLU A 94 -10.92 -19.42 10.42
C GLU A 94 -11.23 -20.30 9.19
N ASN A 95 -11.08 -19.75 7.98
CA ASN A 95 -11.43 -20.42 6.72
C ASN A 95 -10.19 -20.65 5.84
N ARG A 96 -9.22 -21.44 6.31
CA ARG A 96 -7.90 -21.59 5.68
C ARG A 96 -7.90 -22.08 4.22
N GLU A 97 -8.99 -22.69 3.76
CA GLU A 97 -9.18 -23.17 2.39
C GLU A 97 -9.92 -22.15 1.48
N ASP A 98 -10.30 -20.99 2.01
CA ASP A 98 -10.94 -19.93 1.25
C ASP A 98 -9.92 -19.22 0.32
N ALA A 99 -9.86 -19.74 -0.91
CA ALA A 99 -9.06 -19.20 -1.98
C ALA A 99 -9.51 -17.78 -2.39
N ASP A 100 -10.81 -17.47 -2.28
CA ASP A 100 -11.34 -16.16 -2.65
C ASP A 100 -11.02 -15.12 -1.58
N GLY A 101 -11.21 -15.45 -0.30
CA GLY A 101 -10.77 -14.64 0.82
C GLY A 101 -9.27 -14.35 0.80
N SER A 102 -8.45 -15.34 0.44
CA SER A 102 -6.99 -15.16 0.28
C SER A 102 -6.68 -14.16 -0.82
N ARG A 103 -7.35 -14.28 -1.96
CA ARG A 103 -7.18 -13.38 -3.09
C ARG A 103 -7.60 -11.96 -2.73
N GLU A 104 -8.75 -11.78 -2.09
CA GLU A 104 -9.22 -10.46 -1.68
C GLU A 104 -8.28 -9.78 -0.69
N LEU A 105 -7.71 -10.54 0.25
CA LEU A 105 -6.72 -10.03 1.22
C LEU A 105 -5.44 -9.59 0.50
N TYR A 106 -4.95 -10.35 -0.47
CA TYR A 106 -3.73 -10.00 -1.21
C TYR A 106 -3.94 -8.86 -2.21
N GLU A 107 -5.17 -8.60 -2.61
CA GLU A 107 -5.54 -7.43 -3.41
C GLU A 107 -5.73 -6.15 -2.57
N VAL A 108 -5.62 -6.21 -1.24
CA VAL A 108 -5.60 -5.01 -0.39
C VAL A 108 -4.41 -4.13 -0.77
N ARG A 109 -4.69 -2.87 -1.10
CA ARG A 109 -3.68 -1.89 -1.49
C ARG A 109 -2.69 -1.64 -0.33
N GLY A 110 -1.43 -1.42 -0.68
CA GLY A 110 -0.37 -1.11 0.29
C GLY A 110 0.25 -2.35 0.93
N VAL A 111 -0.57 -3.22 1.54
CA VAL A 111 -0.07 -4.32 2.39
C VAL A 111 -0.39 -5.73 1.87
N GLY A 112 -1.31 -5.88 0.92
CA GLY A 112 -1.79 -7.21 0.49
C GLY A 112 -0.71 -8.10 -0.13
N GLN A 113 0.18 -7.55 -0.95
CA GLN A 113 1.31 -8.32 -1.50
C GLN A 113 2.33 -8.69 -0.41
N THR A 114 2.56 -7.80 0.55
CA THR A 114 3.38 -8.07 1.73
C THR A 114 2.87 -9.28 2.51
N PHE A 115 1.57 -9.37 2.76
CA PHE A 115 0.97 -10.55 3.41
C PHE A 115 1.22 -11.85 2.63
N ARG A 116 1.15 -11.78 1.30
CA ARG A 116 1.42 -12.94 0.43
C ARG A 116 2.87 -13.40 0.55
N ALA A 117 3.82 -12.46 0.48
CA ALA A 117 5.25 -12.75 0.62
C ALA A 117 5.57 -13.33 2.01
N ILE A 118 5.03 -12.71 3.05
CA ILE A 118 5.19 -13.16 4.45
C ILE A 118 4.64 -14.57 4.61
N LYS A 119 3.41 -14.86 4.17
CA LYS A 119 2.82 -16.21 4.27
C LYS A 119 3.67 -17.26 3.56
N HIS A 120 4.24 -16.92 2.41
CA HIS A 120 5.10 -17.84 1.65
C HIS A 120 6.43 -18.13 2.37
N HIS A 121 6.90 -17.23 3.23
CA HIS A 121 8.19 -17.35 3.92
C HIS A 121 8.10 -17.56 5.42
N LEU A 122 6.90 -17.57 5.99
CA LEU A 122 6.64 -17.59 7.44
C LEU A 122 7.37 -18.72 8.18
N GLY A 123 7.53 -19.89 7.55
CA GLY A 123 8.24 -21.03 8.14
C GLY A 123 9.76 -20.84 8.33
N ARG A 124 10.35 -19.81 7.72
CA ARG A 124 11.79 -19.50 7.78
C ARG A 124 12.08 -18.01 8.02
N LEU A 125 11.04 -17.20 8.19
CA LEU A 125 11.17 -15.76 8.38
C LEU A 125 11.49 -15.52 9.85
N GLU A 126 12.56 -14.77 10.14
CA GLU A 126 12.92 -14.37 11.51
C GLU A 126 12.64 -12.88 11.75
N VAL A 127 12.91 -12.06 10.74
CA VAL A 127 12.73 -10.61 10.78
C VAL A 127 12.11 -10.15 9.46
N CYS A 128 11.15 -9.24 9.54
CA CYS A 128 10.49 -8.58 8.42
C CYS A 128 10.76 -7.08 8.52
N TRP A 129 11.62 -6.54 7.65
CA TRP A 129 11.80 -5.09 7.49
C TRP A 129 10.76 -4.56 6.51
N LEU A 130 9.83 -3.75 7.00
CA LEU A 130 8.75 -3.16 6.22
C LEU A 130 9.14 -1.76 5.76
N LEU A 131 9.36 -1.59 4.45
CA LEU A 131 9.55 -0.28 3.85
C LEU A 131 8.20 0.42 3.72
N CYS A 132 7.99 1.53 4.43
CA CYS A 132 6.71 2.24 4.47
C CYS A 132 6.82 3.68 3.98
N THR A 133 5.79 4.14 3.28
CA THR A 133 5.50 5.56 3.01
C THR A 133 4.28 5.97 3.81
N GLY A 134 4.23 7.20 4.33
CA GLY A 134 3.09 7.66 5.14
C GLY A 134 3.10 7.09 6.57
N ASP A 135 1.94 6.69 7.08
CA ASP A 135 1.78 6.16 8.45
C ASP A 135 2.49 4.82 8.62
N VAL A 136 3.63 4.88 9.31
CA VAL A 136 4.53 3.76 9.56
C VAL A 136 3.92 2.75 10.54
N GLU A 137 3.07 3.24 11.45
CA GLU A 137 2.52 2.43 12.54
C GLU A 137 1.38 1.55 12.03
N GLU A 138 0.48 2.10 11.20
CA GLU A 138 -0.67 1.33 10.68
C GLU A 138 -0.21 0.10 9.87
N GLY A 139 0.76 0.28 8.97
CA GLY A 139 1.30 -0.82 8.16
C GLY A 139 1.99 -1.88 9.03
N LYS A 140 2.71 -1.45 10.07
CA LYS A 140 3.37 -2.34 11.03
C LYS A 140 2.36 -3.18 11.79
N GLU A 141 1.36 -2.54 12.38
CA GLU A 141 0.34 -3.21 13.19
C GLU A 141 -0.43 -4.26 12.38
N LEU A 142 -0.77 -3.95 11.12
CA LEU A 142 -1.41 -4.88 10.20
C LEU A 142 -0.55 -6.12 9.91
N VAL A 143 0.75 -5.91 9.69
CA VAL A 143 1.71 -7.00 9.43
C VAL A 143 1.96 -7.85 10.68
N GLU A 144 2.11 -7.22 11.84
CA GLU A 144 2.27 -7.92 13.13
C GLU A 144 1.03 -8.76 13.45
N HIS A 145 -0.17 -8.19 13.27
CA HIS A 145 -1.41 -8.93 13.47
C HIS A 145 -1.52 -10.11 12.50
N PHE A 146 -1.23 -9.91 11.21
CA PHE A 146 -1.19 -11.00 10.24
C PHE A 146 -0.27 -12.14 10.69
N ILE A 147 0.99 -11.84 11.02
CA ILE A 147 1.98 -12.83 11.47
C ILE A 147 1.49 -13.60 12.71
N LYS A 148 0.91 -12.88 13.68
CA LYS A 148 0.37 -13.46 14.91
C LYS A 148 -0.74 -14.46 14.63
N GLU A 149 -1.71 -14.09 13.80
CA GLU A 149 -2.86 -14.96 13.49
C GLU A 149 -2.46 -16.24 12.73
N PHE A 150 -1.35 -16.21 11.98
CA PHE A 150 -0.79 -17.42 11.36
C PHE A 150 0.07 -18.26 12.31
N GLY A 151 0.25 -17.86 13.57
CA GLY A 151 0.91 -18.64 14.63
C GLY A 151 2.43 -18.42 14.72
N HIS A 152 2.94 -17.28 14.26
CA HIS A 152 4.37 -17.02 14.17
C HIS A 152 4.81 -15.79 14.99
N GLU A 153 4.47 -15.76 16.28
CA GLU A 153 4.76 -14.63 17.20
C GLU A 153 6.26 -14.33 17.40
N THR A 154 7.13 -15.22 16.95
CA THR A 154 8.59 -15.06 17.05
C THR A 154 9.15 -14.11 16.01
N VAL A 155 8.47 -13.91 14.87
CA VAL A 155 8.94 -13.03 13.80
C VAL A 155 8.94 -11.58 14.27
N LYS A 156 10.06 -10.89 14.10
CA LYS A 156 10.17 -9.46 14.42
C LYS A 156 9.78 -8.62 13.22
N VAL A 157 9.03 -7.55 13.45
CA VAL A 157 8.64 -6.59 12.41
C VAL A 157 9.30 -5.26 12.73
N GLU A 158 10.14 -4.81 11.82
CA GLU A 158 10.84 -3.52 11.90
C GLU A 158 10.35 -2.63 10.79
N SER A 159 9.97 -1.39 11.10
CA SER A 159 9.50 -0.45 10.09
C SER A 159 10.60 0.51 9.67
N CYS A 160 10.76 0.67 8.37
CA CYS A 160 11.72 1.56 7.74
C CYS A 160 10.95 2.65 6.99
N HIS A 161 10.94 3.86 7.55
CA HIS A 161 10.26 4.98 6.91
C HIS A 161 11.03 5.49 5.69
N LEU A 162 10.32 5.67 4.58
CA LEU A 162 10.84 6.29 3.36
C LEU A 162 10.26 7.71 3.25
N GLU A 163 11.04 8.71 3.64
CA GLU A 163 10.63 10.13 3.54
C GLU A 163 10.47 10.60 2.09
N SER A 164 11.28 10.06 1.18
CA SER A 164 11.30 10.44 -0.24
C SER A 164 11.27 9.19 -1.12
N PRO A 165 10.11 8.52 -1.23
CA PRO A 165 9.99 7.23 -1.92
C PRO A 165 10.24 7.29 -3.43
N ASN A 166 10.20 8.48 -4.00
CA ASN A 166 10.48 8.73 -5.41
C ASN A 166 11.93 9.14 -5.68
N ASP A 167 12.75 9.27 -4.63
CA ASP A 167 14.19 9.50 -4.76
C ASP A 167 14.98 8.21 -4.54
N ILE A 168 15.63 7.74 -5.60
CA ILE A 168 16.35 6.46 -5.59
C ILE A 168 17.51 6.46 -4.58
N GLU A 169 18.17 7.60 -4.38
CA GLU A 169 19.31 7.70 -3.46
C GLU A 169 18.84 7.62 -2.00
N SER A 170 17.73 8.28 -1.67
CA SER A 170 17.10 8.20 -0.35
C SER A 170 16.62 6.78 -0.03
N VAL A 171 15.95 6.12 -0.98
CA VAL A 171 15.51 4.73 -0.80
C VAL A 171 16.71 3.79 -0.64
N TYR A 172 17.74 3.95 -1.48
CA TYR A 172 18.99 3.17 -1.38
C TYR A 172 19.63 3.32 0.01
N LYS A 173 19.73 4.54 0.55
CA LYS A 173 20.33 4.79 1.88
C LYS A 173 19.61 4.02 2.99
N VAL A 174 18.29 3.94 2.93
CA VAL A 174 17.50 3.19 3.92
C VAL A 174 17.79 1.69 3.80
N ILE A 175 17.79 1.15 2.58
CA ILE A 175 18.06 -0.28 2.35
C ILE A 175 19.51 -0.63 2.72
N ASP A 176 20.48 0.16 2.30
CA ASP A 176 21.90 0.02 2.65
C ASP A 176 22.11 0.06 4.18
N GLY A 177 21.31 0.85 4.89
CA GLY A 177 21.26 0.86 6.36
C GLY A 177 20.85 -0.48 6.96
N ILE A 178 19.91 -1.20 6.33
CA ILE A 178 19.50 -2.56 6.76
C ILE A 178 20.70 -3.50 6.67
N TYR A 179 21.33 -3.57 5.49
CA TYR A 179 22.47 -4.46 5.24
C TYR A 179 23.66 -4.17 6.15
N LYS A 180 23.98 -2.88 6.39
CA LYS A 180 25.17 -2.49 7.17
C LYS A 180 24.99 -2.50 8.68
N LYS A 181 23.76 -2.37 9.20
CA LYS A 181 23.54 -2.14 10.64
C LYS A 181 22.49 -3.06 11.25
N GLU A 182 21.40 -3.33 10.54
CA GLU A 182 20.29 -4.06 11.12
C GLU A 182 20.56 -5.57 11.13
N LEU A 183 21.22 -6.12 10.10
CA LEU A 183 21.54 -7.55 10.04
C LEU A 183 22.36 -8.03 11.24
N GLU A 184 23.31 -7.23 11.70
CA GLU A 184 24.16 -7.54 12.86
C GLU A 184 23.34 -7.72 14.14
N LYS A 185 22.26 -6.94 14.32
CA LYS A 185 21.40 -7.04 15.51
C LYS A 185 20.73 -8.40 15.65
N TYR A 186 20.52 -9.09 14.53
CA TYR A 186 19.87 -10.40 14.46
C TYR A 186 20.85 -11.51 14.07
N ASN A 187 22.15 -11.22 13.97
CA ASN A 187 23.19 -12.17 13.56
C ASN A 187 22.89 -12.84 12.20
N LEU A 188 22.33 -12.06 11.27
CA LEU A 188 22.00 -12.49 9.91
C LEU A 188 23.10 -12.10 8.93
N ARG A 189 23.25 -12.88 7.85
CA ARG A 189 24.16 -12.55 6.73
C ARG A 189 23.36 -12.02 5.55
N GLU A 190 24.01 -11.23 4.69
CA GLU A 190 23.37 -10.63 3.51
C GLU A 190 22.67 -11.67 2.61
N LYS A 191 23.27 -12.86 2.42
CA LYS A 191 22.70 -13.96 1.62
C LYS A 191 21.42 -14.59 2.21
N GLU A 192 21.10 -14.28 3.45
CA GLU A 192 19.89 -14.76 4.15
C GLU A 192 18.74 -13.76 4.01
N VAL A 193 19.03 -12.56 3.50
CA VAL A 193 18.02 -11.54 3.19
C VAL A 193 17.32 -11.92 1.89
N ILE A 194 15.99 -11.85 1.92
CA ILE A 194 15.13 -11.94 0.75
C ILE A 194 14.42 -10.62 0.57
N THR A 195 14.26 -10.23 -0.70
CA THR A 195 13.68 -8.95 -1.07
C THR A 195 12.38 -9.20 -1.81
N ASP A 196 11.26 -8.71 -1.27
CA ASP A 196 10.01 -8.67 -2.01
C ASP A 196 9.98 -7.44 -2.91
N VAL A 197 10.29 -7.64 -4.19
CA VAL A 197 10.23 -6.59 -5.22
C VAL A 197 8.83 -6.37 -5.79
N THR A 198 7.82 -7.13 -5.32
CA THR A 198 6.44 -7.04 -5.81
C THR A 198 5.61 -5.97 -5.11
N GLY A 199 6.05 -5.52 -3.93
CA GLY A 199 5.54 -4.34 -3.24
C GLY A 199 6.26 -3.06 -3.65
N GLY A 200 5.56 -1.91 -3.60
CA GLY A 200 6.16 -0.59 -3.82
C GLY A 200 6.17 -0.08 -5.27
N THR A 201 6.85 1.05 -5.50
CA THR A 201 7.01 1.66 -6.83
C THR A 201 8.20 1.05 -7.58
N THR A 202 8.26 1.22 -8.91
CA THR A 202 9.40 0.77 -9.73
C THR A 202 10.75 1.33 -9.23
N ILE A 203 10.75 2.54 -8.66
CA ILE A 203 11.95 3.16 -8.09
C ILE A 203 12.43 2.38 -6.86
N MET A 204 11.51 2.01 -5.96
CA MET A 204 11.84 1.19 -4.79
C MET A 204 12.39 -0.17 -5.18
N SER A 205 11.70 -0.88 -6.09
CA SER A 205 12.16 -2.18 -6.58
C SER A 205 13.55 -2.08 -7.23
N SER A 206 13.84 -0.97 -7.94
CA SER A 206 15.14 -0.73 -8.56
C SER A 206 16.22 -0.45 -7.51
N ALA A 207 15.92 0.36 -6.49
CA ALA A 207 16.85 0.63 -5.38
C ALA A 207 17.20 -0.65 -4.62
N MET A 208 16.23 -1.54 -4.39
CA MET A 208 16.45 -2.83 -3.74
C MET A 208 17.34 -3.80 -4.54
N ILE A 209 17.38 -3.68 -5.87
CA ILE A 209 18.26 -4.49 -6.73
C ILE A 209 19.69 -3.93 -6.74
N LEU A 210 19.84 -2.62 -6.51
CA LEU A 210 21.13 -1.92 -6.54
C LEU A 210 21.88 -1.95 -5.21
N ALA A 211 21.17 -2.12 -4.09
CA ALA A 211 21.71 -2.27 -2.75
C ALA A 211 22.35 -3.65 -2.55
#